data_AF-N8XQB6-F1
#
_entry.id   AF-N8XQB6-F1
#
_cell.length_a   1.000
_cell.length_b   1.000
_cell.length_c   1.000
_cell.angle_alpha   90.00
_cell.angle_beta   90.00
_cell.angle_gamma   90.00
#
_symmetry.space_group_name_H-M   'P 1'
#
loop_
_entity.id
_entity.type
_entity.pdbx_description
1 polymer ?
#
loop_
_entity_poly.entity_id
_entity_poly.type
_entity_poly.pdbx_seq_one_letter_code
_entity_poly.pdbx_strand_id
1 'polypeptide(L)'
;MNNKFISFCLLSVCLTQINQAQATPFKTYQSEPLHCGEATFQVISSCFDPDEGALRGSGGVMRESCQSSHLLVNWKGQQKRIDFPIATAAQMQQLKSKGYTLQKVIRQGDWSPQSLACGQAKGIEGYFVVVNQATTNDLNQEYLGKGSLSEEPVLLNLNGTMTSDALRQKIYPLLKQDKVKITKVVPANALFGDE
;
A
#
# COMPACT_ATOMS: atom_id res chain seq x y z
N MET A 1 21.98 -57.48 38.47
CA MET A 1 20.72 -56.83 38.91
C MET A 1 20.73 -55.38 38.47
N ASN A 2 19.60 -54.94 37.91
CA ASN A 2 19.44 -53.77 37.04
C ASN A 2 19.64 -52.42 37.75
N ASN A 3 20.52 -51.56 37.21
CA ASN A 3 20.45 -50.12 37.40
C ASN A 3 19.67 -49.50 36.23
N LYS A 4 18.37 -49.29 36.44
CA LYS A 4 17.51 -48.48 35.56
C LYS A 4 16.69 -47.52 36.41
N PHE A 5 17.34 -46.51 36.96
CA PHE A 5 16.69 -45.28 37.42
C PHE A 5 17.66 -44.15 37.15
N ILE A 6 17.14 -42.97 36.84
CA ILE A 6 17.83 -41.80 36.24
C ILE A 6 17.79 -41.83 34.71
N SER A 7 16.59 -41.72 34.16
CA SER A 7 16.38 -41.08 32.86
C SER A 7 14.95 -40.55 32.81
N PHE A 8 14.64 -39.54 33.63
CA PHE A 8 13.31 -38.90 33.61
C PHE A 8 13.31 -37.43 34.06
N CYS A 9 14.43 -36.72 33.97
CA CYS A 9 14.50 -35.29 34.34
C CYS A 9 15.08 -34.36 33.27
N LEU A 10 15.29 -34.83 32.03
CA LEU A 10 15.78 -33.99 30.93
C LEU A 10 14.73 -33.69 29.84
N LEU A 11 13.50 -34.21 29.96
CA LEU A 11 12.43 -34.00 28.98
C LEU A 11 11.44 -32.87 29.32
N SER A 12 11.49 -32.31 30.54
CA SER A 12 10.55 -31.25 30.95
C SER A 12 11.08 -29.83 30.78
N VAL A 13 12.37 -29.64 30.46
CA VAL A 13 12.95 -28.30 30.25
C VAL A 13 12.96 -27.88 28.77
N CYS A 14 12.76 -28.82 27.82
CA CYS A 14 12.63 -28.50 26.39
C CYS A 14 11.21 -28.09 25.96
N LEU A 15 10.18 -28.20 26.82
CA LEU A 15 8.79 -27.92 26.46
C LEU A 15 8.31 -26.52 26.86
N THR A 16 9.13 -25.72 27.55
CA THR A 16 8.75 -24.36 27.99
C THR A 16 9.29 -23.23 27.12
N GLN A 17 10.04 -23.52 26.04
CA GLN A 17 10.55 -22.49 25.12
C GLN A 17 9.85 -22.43 23.75
N ILE A 18 8.79 -23.21 23.52
CA ILE A 18 8.12 -23.24 22.20
C ILE A 18 6.93 -22.25 22.10
N ASN A 19 6.54 -21.58 23.19
CA ASN A 19 5.32 -20.75 23.22
C ASN A 19 5.54 -19.23 23.34
N GLN A 20 6.60 -18.68 22.74
CA GLN A 20 6.70 -17.23 22.53
C GLN A 20 7.30 -16.85 21.16
N ALA A 21 6.87 -17.53 20.10
CA ALA A 21 6.63 -16.78 18.87
C ALA A 21 5.29 -16.07 19.07
N GLN A 22 5.29 -14.94 19.81
CA GLN A 22 4.15 -14.03 19.76
C GLN A 22 3.98 -13.65 18.30
N ALA A 23 2.95 -14.18 17.64
CA ALA A 23 2.56 -13.73 16.32
C ALA A 23 2.42 -12.21 16.41
N THR A 24 3.33 -11.48 15.77
CA THR A 24 3.28 -10.01 15.72
C THR A 24 1.90 -9.66 15.19
N PRO A 25 1.01 -9.02 15.97
CA PRO A 25 -0.39 -8.95 15.57
C PRO A 25 -0.52 -7.90 14.49
N PHE A 26 -0.58 -8.35 13.23
CA PHE A 26 -1.00 -7.50 12.14
C PHE A 26 -2.44 -7.04 12.40
N LYS A 27 -2.67 -5.75 12.31
CA LYS A 27 -3.96 -5.10 12.53
C LYS A 27 -4.51 -4.54 11.23
N THR A 28 -5.83 -4.50 11.12
CA THR A 28 -6.51 -3.88 10.00
C THR A 28 -6.61 -2.38 10.21
N TYR A 29 -6.02 -1.62 9.29
CA TYR A 29 -6.12 -0.17 9.20
C TYR A 29 -6.99 0.22 8.02
N GLN A 30 -7.74 1.30 8.19
CA GLN A 30 -8.52 1.91 7.12
C GLN A 30 -8.07 3.35 6.97
N SER A 31 -7.79 3.77 5.72
CA SER A 31 -7.59 5.20 5.44
C SER A 31 -8.89 5.96 5.64
N GLU A 32 -8.81 7.29 5.69
CA GLU A 32 -9.99 8.11 5.46
C GLU A 32 -10.62 7.76 4.10
N PRO A 33 -11.94 7.92 3.94
CA PRO A 33 -12.56 7.88 2.63
C PRO A 33 -12.12 9.08 1.78
N LEU A 34 -11.62 8.80 0.56
CA LEU A 34 -11.44 9.79 -0.49
C LEU A 34 -12.72 9.87 -1.31
N HIS A 35 -13.45 10.98 -1.20
CA HIS A 35 -14.56 11.29 -2.10
C HIS A 35 -14.03 11.92 -3.39
N CYS A 36 -14.37 11.34 -4.54
CA CYS A 36 -13.94 11.81 -5.85
C CYS A 36 -15.08 11.75 -6.86
N GLY A 37 -15.67 12.91 -7.16
CA GLY A 37 -16.94 12.97 -7.88
C GLY A 37 -18.03 12.19 -7.14
N GLU A 38 -18.68 11.27 -7.84
CA GLU A 38 -19.73 10.38 -7.29
C GLU A 38 -19.17 9.09 -6.67
N ALA A 39 -17.86 8.91 -6.65
CA ALA A 39 -17.22 7.70 -6.12
C ALA A 39 -16.55 7.96 -4.78
N THR A 40 -16.45 6.91 -3.98
CA THR A 40 -15.65 6.89 -2.74
C THR A 40 -14.60 5.79 -2.83
N PHE A 41 -13.39 6.12 -2.40
CA PHE A 41 -12.22 5.25 -2.41
C PHE A 41 -11.65 5.15 -1.01
N GLN A 42 -11.31 3.94 -0.57
CA GLN A 42 -10.72 3.72 0.76
C GLN A 42 -9.69 2.60 0.70
N VAL A 43 -8.50 2.83 1.26
CA VAL A 43 -7.50 1.78 1.40
C VAL A 43 -7.76 1.03 2.70
N ILE A 44 -7.75 -0.29 2.61
CA ILE A 44 -7.79 -1.18 3.77
C ILE A 44 -6.54 -2.07 3.73
N SER A 45 -5.79 -2.04 4.81
CA SER A 45 -4.49 -2.71 4.90
C SER A 45 -4.38 -3.49 6.20
N SER A 46 -3.78 -4.68 6.13
CA SER A 46 -3.41 -5.46 7.32
C SER A 46 -1.92 -5.28 7.55
N CYS A 47 -1.54 -4.52 8.57
CA CYS A 47 -0.17 -4.10 8.82
C CYS A 47 0.27 -4.35 10.26
N PHE A 48 1.55 -4.64 10.43
CA PHE A 48 2.23 -4.55 11.70
C PHE A 48 2.75 -3.13 11.84
N ASP A 49 2.45 -2.54 12.99
CA ASP A 49 2.82 -1.17 13.36
C ASP A 49 3.30 -1.23 14.81
N PRO A 50 4.61 -1.34 15.07
CA PRO A 50 5.11 -1.38 16.44
C PRO A 50 4.97 -0.04 17.16
N ASP A 51 4.77 1.05 16.43
CA ASP A 51 4.65 2.40 16.99
C ASP A 51 3.21 2.91 16.90
N GLU A 52 2.22 2.02 16.94
CA GLU A 52 0.80 2.39 16.97
C GLU A 52 0.53 3.34 18.15
N GLY A 53 0.06 4.55 17.84
CA GLY A 53 -0.20 5.61 18.84
C GLY A 53 1.00 6.51 19.14
N ALA A 54 2.16 6.30 18.51
CA ALA A 54 3.28 7.23 18.60
C ALA A 54 3.05 8.46 17.72
N LEU A 55 3.32 9.65 18.28
CA LEU A 55 3.32 10.92 17.54
C LEU A 55 4.50 10.91 16.56
N ARG A 56 4.20 10.76 15.26
CA ARG A 56 5.23 10.74 14.22
C ARG A 56 5.36 12.16 13.65
N GLY A 57 6.54 12.77 13.69
CA GLY A 57 6.73 14.14 13.19
C GLY A 57 6.36 14.32 11.70
N SER A 58 6.44 15.56 11.21
CA SER A 58 6.02 15.99 9.86
C SER A 58 6.69 15.27 8.68
N GLY A 59 7.74 14.49 8.91
CA GLY A 59 8.35 13.63 7.89
C GLY A 59 7.46 12.44 7.48
N GLY A 60 6.48 12.09 8.31
CA GLY A 60 5.64 10.90 8.16
C GLY A 60 6.45 9.59 8.26
N VAL A 61 5.82 8.50 8.67
CA VAL A 61 6.45 7.17 8.60
C VAL A 61 5.47 6.21 7.96
N MET A 62 5.94 5.37 7.05
CA MET A 62 5.12 4.26 6.56
C MET A 62 4.98 3.22 7.65
N ARG A 63 3.78 2.63 7.77
CA ARG A 63 3.61 1.43 8.60
C ARG A 63 4.67 0.40 8.21
N GLU A 64 5.38 -0.11 9.21
CA GLU A 64 6.61 -0.87 8.99
C GLU A 64 6.42 -2.06 8.05
N SER A 65 5.29 -2.77 8.14
CA SER A 65 5.02 -3.88 7.23
C SER A 65 3.55 -4.18 7.06
N CYS A 66 3.12 -4.42 5.83
CA CYS A 66 1.76 -4.84 5.51
C CYS A 66 1.78 -6.21 4.84
N GLN A 67 0.89 -7.12 5.27
CA GLN A 67 0.68 -8.43 4.63
C GLN A 67 -0.37 -8.37 3.53
N SER A 68 -1.18 -7.32 3.51
CA SER A 68 -2.17 -7.11 2.47
C SER A 68 -2.57 -5.65 2.43
N SER A 69 -2.95 -5.19 1.24
CA SER A 69 -3.65 -3.92 1.07
C SER A 69 -4.58 -4.05 -0.12
N HIS A 70 -5.76 -3.46 -0.01
CA HIS A 70 -6.70 -3.38 -1.11
C HIS A 70 -7.41 -2.02 -1.10
N LEU A 71 -7.82 -1.59 -2.29
CA LEU A 71 -8.63 -0.42 -2.51
C LEU A 71 -10.09 -0.86 -2.61
N LEU A 72 -10.92 -0.36 -1.70
CA LEU A 72 -12.37 -0.41 -1.86
C LEU A 72 -12.82 0.79 -2.69
N VAL A 73 -13.61 0.51 -3.72
CA VAL A 73 -14.22 1.50 -4.60
C VAL A 73 -15.72 1.35 -4.51
N ASN A 74 -16.41 2.41 -4.12
CA ASN A 74 -17.86 2.49 -4.20
C ASN A 74 -18.25 3.53 -5.24
N TRP A 75 -18.95 3.11 -6.28
CA TRP A 75 -19.44 4.01 -7.33
C TRP A 75 -20.83 3.59 -7.76
N LYS A 76 -21.78 4.53 -7.72
CA LYS A 76 -23.18 4.32 -8.14
C LYS A 76 -23.83 3.09 -7.48
N GLY A 77 -23.55 2.88 -6.18
CA GLY A 77 -24.07 1.75 -5.40
C GLY A 77 -23.40 0.40 -5.67
N GLN A 78 -22.38 0.36 -6.54
CA GLN A 78 -21.57 -0.83 -6.77
C GLN A 78 -20.28 -0.74 -5.97
N GLN A 79 -19.99 -1.78 -5.19
CA GLN A 79 -18.73 -1.92 -4.47
C GLN A 79 -17.79 -2.87 -5.22
N LYS A 80 -16.54 -2.44 -5.40
CA LYS A 80 -15.45 -3.21 -6.00
C LYS A 80 -14.25 -3.21 -5.07
N ARG A 81 -13.56 -4.35 -4.99
CA ARG A 81 -12.26 -4.49 -4.34
C ARG A 81 -11.18 -4.63 -5.41
N ILE A 82 -10.07 -3.91 -5.23
CA ILE A 82 -8.88 -3.99 -6.09
C ILE A 82 -7.69 -4.25 -5.18
N ASP A 83 -7.00 -5.37 -5.35
CA ASP A 83 -5.82 -5.69 -4.54
C ASP A 83 -4.58 -4.96 -5.08
N PHE A 84 -3.70 -4.55 -4.17
CA PHE A 84 -2.40 -3.97 -4.52
C PHE A 84 -1.35 -5.07 -4.79
N PRO A 85 -0.34 -4.82 -5.63
CA PRO A 85 -0.09 -3.58 -6.38
C PRO A 85 -1.09 -3.37 -7.53
N ILE A 86 -1.56 -2.13 -7.68
CA ILE A 86 -2.50 -1.77 -8.75
C ILE A 86 -1.68 -1.19 -9.90
N ALA A 87 -1.24 -2.00 -10.86
CA ALA A 87 -0.40 -1.52 -11.96
C ALA A 87 -0.88 -2.05 -13.30
N THR A 88 -0.61 -1.30 -14.38
CA THR A 88 -0.84 -1.79 -15.74
C THR A 88 0.12 -2.92 -16.09
N ALA A 89 -0.23 -3.75 -17.07
CA ALA A 89 0.65 -4.81 -17.56
C ALA A 89 2.02 -4.28 -18.02
N ALA A 90 2.05 -3.10 -18.66
CA ALA A 90 3.29 -2.45 -19.09
C ALA A 90 4.16 -2.03 -17.89
N GLN A 91 3.56 -1.40 -16.88
CA GLN A 91 4.26 -1.04 -15.63
C GLN A 91 4.80 -2.28 -14.92
N MET A 92 3.99 -3.34 -14.80
CA MET A 92 4.40 -4.62 -14.23
C MET A 92 5.60 -5.22 -14.98
N GLN A 93 5.60 -5.16 -16.32
CA GLN A 93 6.70 -5.68 -17.13
C GLN A 93 7.99 -4.87 -16.97
N GLN A 94 7.88 -3.54 -16.89
CA GLN A 94 9.01 -2.65 -16.62
C GLN A 94 9.63 -2.89 -15.24
N LEU A 95 8.81 -3.16 -14.23
CA LEU A 95 9.29 -3.48 -12.90
C LEU A 95 10.02 -4.82 -12.90
N LYS A 96 9.46 -5.84 -13.54
CA LYS A 96 10.11 -7.15 -13.68
C LYS A 96 11.45 -7.07 -14.39
N SER A 97 11.57 -6.28 -15.46
CA SER A 97 12.85 -6.12 -16.18
C SER A 97 13.94 -5.44 -15.35
N LYS A 98 13.56 -4.78 -14.26
CA LYS A 98 14.46 -4.14 -13.28
C LYS A 98 14.76 -5.02 -12.06
N GLY A 99 14.29 -6.27 -12.06
CA GLY A 99 14.56 -7.24 -11.00
C GLY A 99 13.51 -7.29 -9.88
N TYR A 100 12.41 -6.52 -9.99
CA TYR A 100 11.34 -6.58 -8.99
C TYR A 100 10.52 -7.87 -9.12
N THR A 101 10.30 -8.55 -7.99
CA THR A 101 9.42 -9.71 -7.90
C THR A 101 8.03 -9.27 -7.43
N LEU A 102 7.01 -9.51 -8.27
CA LEU A 102 5.65 -9.01 -8.03
C LEU A 102 4.80 -10.12 -7.42
N GLN A 103 4.63 -10.07 -6.10
CA GLN A 103 3.68 -10.92 -5.37
C GLN A 103 2.27 -10.31 -5.47
N LYS A 104 1.24 -11.17 -5.56
CA LYS A 104 -0.17 -10.72 -5.51
C LYS A 104 -0.62 -10.26 -4.11
N VAL A 105 0.19 -10.55 -3.11
CA VAL A 105 -0.03 -10.24 -1.71
C VAL A 105 1.15 -9.36 -1.30
N ILE A 106 0.88 -8.14 -0.84
CA ILE A 106 1.96 -7.29 -0.29
C ILE A 106 2.57 -8.04 0.89
N ARG A 107 3.84 -8.44 0.81
CA ARG A 107 4.57 -8.92 1.98
C ARG A 107 5.46 -7.81 2.50
N GLN A 108 6.07 -8.04 3.66
CA GLN A 108 7.12 -7.16 4.18
C GLN A 108 8.19 -6.94 3.09
N GLY A 109 8.47 -5.68 2.75
CA GLY A 109 9.44 -5.31 1.72
C GLY A 109 8.86 -5.11 0.31
N ASP A 110 7.64 -5.59 0.02
CA ASP A 110 7.23 -5.78 -1.38
C ASP A 110 6.60 -4.54 -2.02
N TRP A 111 5.68 -3.85 -1.36
CA TRP A 111 4.86 -2.76 -1.94
C TRP A 111 4.27 -1.86 -0.87
N SER A 112 4.01 -0.59 -1.20
CA SER A 112 3.29 0.30 -0.30
C SER A 112 2.36 1.27 -1.01
N PRO A 113 1.04 1.22 -0.76
CA PRO A 113 0.16 2.32 -1.13
C PRO A 113 0.49 3.53 -0.25
N GLN A 114 0.95 4.61 -0.86
CA GLN A 114 1.38 5.82 -0.15
C GLN A 114 0.19 6.73 0.11
N SER A 115 -0.54 7.06 -0.96
CA SER A 115 -1.67 7.98 -0.87
C SER A 115 -2.65 7.78 -2.04
N LEU A 116 -3.88 8.24 -1.82
CA LEU A 116 -4.88 8.45 -2.85
C LEU A 116 -5.14 9.94 -3.02
N ALA A 117 -5.33 10.41 -4.25
CA ALA A 117 -5.76 11.78 -4.50
C ALA A 117 -6.86 11.84 -5.55
N CYS A 118 -7.78 12.78 -5.39
CA CYS A 118 -8.80 13.05 -6.41
C CYS A 118 -8.32 14.19 -7.32
N GLY A 119 -8.18 13.89 -8.60
CA GLY A 119 -7.67 14.79 -9.62
C GLY A 119 -8.76 15.26 -10.58
N GLN A 120 -8.63 16.51 -11.00
CA GLN A 120 -9.38 17.11 -12.11
C GLN A 120 -8.44 17.98 -12.94
N ALA A 121 -8.56 17.93 -14.27
CA ALA A 121 -7.70 18.69 -15.16
C ALA A 121 -8.50 19.36 -16.28
N LYS A 122 -8.09 20.58 -16.67
CA LYS A 122 -8.73 21.30 -17.77
C LYS A 122 -8.58 20.51 -19.08
N GLY A 123 -9.67 20.36 -19.82
CA GLY A 123 -9.69 19.59 -21.08
C GLY A 123 -9.77 18.07 -20.89
N ILE A 124 -9.94 17.61 -19.64
CA ILE A 124 -10.24 16.22 -19.30
C ILE A 124 -11.60 16.20 -18.62
N GLU A 125 -12.50 15.38 -19.14
CA GLU A 125 -13.86 15.28 -18.62
C GLU A 125 -13.86 14.51 -17.29
N GLY A 126 -14.58 15.06 -16.30
CA GLY A 126 -14.81 14.41 -15.02
C GLY A 126 -13.59 14.38 -14.08
N TYR A 127 -13.68 13.48 -13.11
CA TYR A 127 -12.66 13.24 -12.08
C TYR A 127 -11.95 11.92 -12.33
N PHE A 128 -10.70 11.84 -11.88
CA PHE A 128 -9.90 10.61 -11.85
C PHE A 128 -9.20 10.49 -10.51
N VAL A 129 -8.84 9.25 -10.14
CA VAL A 129 -8.08 8.98 -8.92
C VAL A 129 -6.62 8.75 -9.28
N VAL A 130 -5.75 9.43 -8.54
CA VAL A 130 -4.31 9.21 -8.55
C VAL A 130 -3.97 8.32 -7.37
N VAL A 131 -3.38 7.16 -7.65
CA VAL A 131 -2.92 6.20 -6.66
C VAL A 131 -1.40 6.22 -6.65
N ASN A 132 -0.83 6.81 -5.61
CA ASN A 132 0.62 6.80 -5.38
C ASN A 132 0.97 5.52 -4.63
N GLN A 133 1.87 4.72 -5.19
CA GLN A 133 2.35 3.49 -4.57
C GLN A 133 3.84 3.31 -4.84
N ALA A 134 4.58 2.80 -3.86
CA ALA A 134 5.99 2.47 -3.97
C ALA A 134 6.20 0.97 -4.15
N THR A 135 7.33 0.61 -4.76
CA THR A 135 7.81 -0.77 -4.97
C THR A 135 8.41 -1.42 -3.72
N THR A 136 8.34 -0.73 -2.58
CA THR A 136 8.77 -1.21 -1.26
C THR A 136 7.95 -0.47 -0.21
N ASN A 137 7.86 -1.03 0.99
CA ASN A 137 7.29 -0.40 2.17
C ASN A 137 8.28 0.43 2.99
N ASP A 138 9.55 0.39 2.64
CA ASP A 138 10.57 1.26 3.21
C ASP A 138 10.81 2.45 2.27
N LEU A 139 10.31 3.63 2.65
CA LEU A 139 10.53 4.89 1.92
C LEU A 139 12.02 5.19 1.72
N ASN A 140 12.89 4.78 2.66
CA ASN A 140 14.32 5.02 2.54
C ASN A 140 14.99 4.08 1.53
N GLN A 141 14.39 2.91 1.28
CA GLN A 141 14.84 1.98 0.25
C GLN A 141 14.18 2.24 -1.11
N GLU A 142 13.31 3.24 -1.21
CA GLU A 142 12.69 3.61 -2.46
C GLU A 142 13.74 4.21 -3.42
N TYR A 143 14.19 3.41 -4.38
CA TYR A 143 15.16 3.85 -5.37
C TYR A 143 14.50 4.71 -6.48
N LEU A 144 14.71 6.03 -6.41
CA LEU A 144 14.22 7.05 -7.36
C LEU A 144 14.92 7.03 -8.74
N GLY A 145 15.82 6.07 -8.99
CA GLY A 145 16.66 6.08 -10.19
C GLY A 145 16.04 5.43 -11.43
N LYS A 146 14.70 5.37 -11.56
CA LYS A 146 13.85 4.83 -12.66
C LYS A 146 12.91 3.67 -12.25
N GLY A 147 12.88 3.22 -11.00
CA GLY A 147 12.29 1.93 -10.61
C GLY A 147 10.89 1.99 -10.00
N SER A 148 10.39 3.16 -9.59
CA SER A 148 9.24 3.25 -8.68
C SER A 148 7.92 3.63 -9.38
N LEU A 149 6.80 3.16 -8.83
CA LEU A 149 5.46 3.63 -9.19
C LEU A 149 5.09 4.97 -8.51
N SER A 150 5.96 5.50 -7.66
CA SER A 150 5.81 6.86 -7.11
C SER A 150 6.16 7.95 -8.13
N GLU A 151 6.97 7.63 -9.14
CA GLU A 151 7.29 8.56 -10.24
C GLU A 151 6.14 8.66 -11.27
N GLU A 152 5.45 7.54 -11.51
CA GLU A 152 4.33 7.44 -12.45
C GLU A 152 3.12 6.80 -11.76
N PRO A 153 2.32 7.60 -11.04
CA PRO A 153 1.26 7.08 -10.22
C PRO A 153 0.16 6.47 -11.07
N VAL A 154 -0.58 5.56 -10.46
CA VAL A 154 -1.62 4.82 -11.16
C VAL A 154 -2.88 5.66 -11.25
N LEU A 155 -3.42 5.77 -12.46
CA LEU A 155 -4.64 6.52 -12.72
C LEU A 155 -5.83 5.59 -12.87
N LEU A 156 -6.85 5.82 -12.05
CA LEU A 156 -8.11 5.10 -12.08
C LEU A 156 -9.26 6.03 -12.47
N ASN A 157 -10.21 5.47 -13.23
CA ASN A 157 -11.52 6.08 -13.41
C ASN A 157 -12.36 5.88 -12.13
N LEU A 158 -13.49 6.60 -12.03
CA LEU A 158 -14.36 6.55 -10.84
C LEU A 158 -14.91 5.15 -10.50
N ASN A 159 -15.04 4.28 -11.49
CA ASN A 159 -15.46 2.87 -11.31
C ASN A 159 -14.31 1.92 -10.89
N GLY A 160 -13.11 2.45 -10.63
CA GLY A 160 -11.95 1.67 -10.26
C GLY A 160 -11.35 0.83 -11.39
N THR A 161 -11.55 1.20 -12.66
CA THR A 161 -10.76 0.66 -13.78
C THR A 161 -9.59 1.57 -14.10
N MET A 162 -8.54 1.00 -14.68
CA MET A 162 -7.41 1.79 -15.19
C MET A 162 -7.90 2.81 -16.21
N THR A 163 -7.42 4.05 -16.09
CA THR A 163 -7.59 5.05 -17.13
C THR A 163 -6.92 4.60 -18.42
N SER A 164 -7.53 4.91 -19.57
CA SER A 164 -7.00 4.53 -20.88
C SER A 164 -5.62 5.14 -21.13
N ASP A 165 -4.79 4.48 -21.93
CA ASP A 165 -3.44 4.96 -22.25
C ASP A 165 -3.44 6.37 -22.86
N ALA A 166 -4.40 6.66 -23.75
CA ALA A 166 -4.56 7.96 -24.38
C ALA A 166 -4.88 9.07 -23.36
N LEU A 167 -5.69 8.78 -22.34
CA LEU A 167 -6.01 9.78 -21.31
C LEU A 167 -4.87 9.90 -20.29
N ARG A 168 -4.24 8.79 -19.92
CA ARG A 168 -3.06 8.76 -19.04
C ARG A 168 -1.91 9.61 -19.60
N GLN A 169 -1.62 9.48 -20.90
CA GLN A 169 -0.60 10.28 -21.58
C GLN A 169 -0.91 11.79 -21.57
N LYS A 170 -2.18 12.19 -21.43
CA LYS A 170 -2.57 13.60 -21.26
C LYS A 170 -2.45 14.05 -19.79
N ILE A 171 -2.77 13.18 -18.83
CA ILE A 171 -2.75 13.52 -17.40
C ILE A 171 -1.32 13.61 -16.86
N TYR A 172 -0.44 12.65 -17.19
CA TYR A 172 0.92 12.61 -16.62
C TYR A 172 1.73 13.90 -16.82
N PRO A 173 1.77 14.53 -18.01
CA PRO A 173 2.44 15.82 -18.17
C PRO A 173 1.84 16.92 -17.30
N LEU A 174 0.52 16.90 -17.07
CA LEU A 174 -0.16 17.88 -16.22
C LEU A 174 0.17 17.67 -14.74
N LEU A 175 0.27 16.42 -14.28
CA LEU A 175 0.74 16.11 -12.93
C LEU A 175 2.17 16.61 -12.71
N LYS A 176 3.08 16.37 -13.66
CA LYS A 176 4.48 16.84 -13.60
C LYS A 176 4.63 18.36 -13.64
N GLN A 177 3.60 19.07 -14.08
CA GLN A 177 3.58 20.54 -14.18
C GLN A 177 2.68 21.18 -13.11
N ASP A 178 2.18 20.39 -12.15
CA ASP A 178 1.23 20.84 -11.12
C ASP A 178 -0.03 21.51 -11.68
N LYS A 179 -0.48 21.06 -12.86
CA LYS A 179 -1.68 21.56 -13.57
C LYS A 179 -2.93 20.73 -13.33
N VAL A 180 -2.83 19.67 -12.52
CA VAL A 180 -3.99 18.92 -12.05
C VAL A 180 -4.47 19.56 -10.76
N LYS A 181 -5.75 19.94 -10.71
CA LYS A 181 -6.41 20.33 -9.47
C LYS A 181 -6.59 19.08 -8.60
N ILE A 182 -5.89 19.04 -7.48
CA ILE A 182 -6.07 18.02 -6.45
C ILE A 182 -7.04 18.55 -5.39
N THR A 183 -8.18 17.87 -5.21
CA THR A 183 -9.22 18.33 -4.27
C THR A 183 -9.01 17.81 -2.85
N LYS A 184 -8.47 16.60 -2.72
CA LYS A 184 -8.09 15.98 -1.45
C LYS A 184 -7.01 14.95 -1.69
N VAL A 185 -6.09 14.84 -0.75
CA VAL A 185 -5.13 13.73 -0.62
C VAL A 185 -5.47 12.98 0.65
N VAL A 186 -5.47 11.66 0.57
CA VAL A 186 -5.67 10.76 1.70
C VAL A 186 -4.42 9.89 1.86
N PRO A 187 -3.79 9.87 3.04
CA PRO A 187 -2.78 8.87 3.34
C PRO A 187 -3.37 7.47 3.31
N ALA A 188 -2.69 6.53 2.64
CA ALA A 188 -3.06 5.13 2.66
C ALA A 188 -2.33 4.41 3.81
N ASN A 189 -1.03 4.16 3.62
CA ASN A 189 -0.17 3.58 4.66
C ASN A 189 0.90 4.54 5.21
N ALA A 190 0.99 5.75 4.68
CA ALA A 190 1.79 6.81 5.28
C ALA A 190 1.09 7.33 6.54
N LEU A 191 1.74 7.20 7.69
CA LEU A 191 1.34 7.86 8.94
C LEU A 191 1.98 9.25 8.93
N PHE A 192 1.23 10.28 8.60
CA PHE A 192 1.63 11.65 8.90
C PHE A 192 1.18 11.93 10.33
N GLY A 193 2.04 12.49 11.18
CA GLY A 193 1.51 13.11 12.40
C GLY A 193 0.87 14.44 12.10
N ASP A 194 0.10 14.92 13.07
CA ASP A 194 -0.46 16.26 13.02
C ASP A 194 0.67 17.30 12.90
N GLU A 195 0.46 18.30 12.03
CA GLU A 195 1.28 19.51 11.95
C GLU A 195 1.11 20.37 13.22
#